data_AF-A0A964BCR7-F1
#
_entry.id   AF-A0A964BCR7-F1
#
_cell.length_a   1.000
_cell.length_b   1.000
_cell.length_c   1.000
_cell.angle_alpha   90.00
_cell.angle_beta   90.00
_cell.angle_gamma   90.00
#
_symmetry.space_group_name_H-M   'P 1'
#
loop_
_entity.id
_entity.type
_entity.pdbx_description
1 polymer ?
#
loop_
_entity_poly.entity_id
_entity_poly.type
_entity_poly.pdbx_seq_one_letter_code
_entity_poly.pdbx_strand_id
1 'polypeptide(L)'
;MAPAAREWKGMGTEIRYECPDCGHAVSFMPDGAIGAGVLMWMLASSIVTAFFFFDKFGPGTLGWAVIILFWLGGGAAYALDLRKRIRYPVSGEIKADMPSEPRDSNPLRKAIGWIERLGFLGAPLVLLAGMVAILAIAAAVGFIKDVLL
;
A
#
# COMPACT_ATOMS: atom_id res chain seq x y z
N MET A 1 -4.29 5.35 22.40
CA MET A 1 -4.18 3.87 22.35
C MET A 1 -2.77 3.51 21.93
N ALA A 2 -2.13 2.57 22.60
CA ALA A 2 -0.74 2.21 22.34
C ALA A 2 -0.64 0.92 21.49
N PRO A 3 0.39 0.78 20.64
CA PRO A 3 0.60 -0.44 19.88
C PRO A 3 1.00 -1.59 20.81
N ALA A 4 0.26 -2.70 20.76
CA ALA A 4 0.45 -3.87 21.63
C ALA A 4 1.04 -5.07 20.87
N ALA A 5 0.65 -5.26 19.61
CA ALA A 5 1.00 -6.43 18.82
C ALA A 5 0.97 -6.11 17.31
N ARG A 6 1.83 -6.77 16.54
CA ARG A 6 1.82 -6.80 15.07
C ARG A 6 1.53 -8.22 14.60
N GLU A 7 0.54 -8.37 13.74
CA GLU A 7 0.13 -9.66 13.17
C GLU A 7 0.08 -9.58 11.64
N TRP A 8 0.53 -10.63 10.96
CA TRP A 8 0.29 -10.78 9.52
C TRP A 8 -1.04 -11.50 9.30
N LYS A 9 -2.00 -10.82 8.67
CA LYS A 9 -3.33 -11.38 8.35
C LYS A 9 -3.65 -11.16 6.89
N GLY A 10 -3.95 -12.25 6.18
CA GLY A 10 -4.54 -12.26 4.83
C GLY A 10 -3.94 -11.26 3.84
N MET A 11 -4.45 -10.03 3.83
CA MET A 11 -4.11 -8.95 2.90
C MET A 11 -2.93 -8.06 3.34
N GLY A 12 -2.33 -8.25 4.52
CA GLY A 12 -1.18 -7.45 4.95
C GLY A 12 -0.84 -7.59 6.42
N THR A 13 -0.15 -6.59 6.96
CA THR A 13 0.11 -6.48 8.40
C THR A 13 -0.97 -5.66 9.08
N GLU A 14 -1.44 -6.14 10.21
CA GLU A 14 -2.28 -5.39 11.13
C GLU A 14 -1.52 -5.12 12.42
N ILE A 15 -1.71 -3.93 12.98
CA ILE A 15 -1.22 -3.55 14.29
C ILE A 15 -2.41 -3.49 15.22
N ARG A 16 -2.35 -4.27 16.29
CA ARG A 16 -3.32 -4.25 17.38
C ARG A 16 -2.94 -3.15 18.35
N TYR A 17 -3.88 -2.26 18.58
CA TYR A 17 -3.78 -1.17 19.54
C TYR A 17 -4.69 -1.46 20.73
N GLU A 18 -4.17 -1.26 21.93
CA GLU A 18 -4.93 -1.45 23.16
C GLU A 18 -5.07 -0.12 23.92
N CYS A 19 -6.26 0.09 24.48
CA CYS A 19 -6.60 1.21 25.34
C CYS A 19 -6.19 0.87 26.78
N PRO A 20 -5.21 1.55 27.37
CA PRO A 20 -4.77 1.25 28.74
C PRO A 20 -5.87 1.49 29.78
N ASP A 21 -6.74 2.48 29.54
CA ASP A 21 -7.77 2.88 30.50
C ASP A 21 -9.06 2.06 30.40
N CYS A 22 -9.33 1.46 29.23
CA CYS A 22 -10.63 0.86 28.92
C CYS A 22 -10.57 -0.59 28.43
N GLY A 23 -9.37 -1.15 28.24
CA GLY A 23 -9.18 -2.54 27.81
C GLY A 23 -9.66 -2.86 26.39
N HIS A 24 -10.17 -1.86 25.66
CA HIS A 24 -10.67 -2.07 24.30
C HIS A 24 -9.49 -2.21 23.33
N ALA A 25 -9.50 -3.29 22.55
CA ALA A 25 -8.51 -3.56 21.50
C ALA A 25 -9.11 -3.34 20.11
N VAL A 26 -8.35 -2.67 19.24
CA VAL A 26 -8.70 -2.44 17.83
C VAL A 26 -7.48 -2.72 16.94
N SER A 27 -7.67 -3.36 15.80
CA SER A 27 -6.61 -3.59 14.82
C SER A 27 -6.72 -2.61 13.65
N PHE A 28 -5.59 -2.02 13.27
CA PHE A 28 -5.47 -1.14 12.10
C PHE A 28 -4.27 -1.55 11.25
N MET A 29 -4.41 -1.44 9.92
CA MET A 29 -3.25 -1.51 9.03
C MET A 29 -2.31 -0.33 9.30
N PRO A 30 -0.98 -0.47 9.25
CA PRO A 30 -0.04 0.64 9.39
C PRO A 30 -0.25 1.71 8.32
N ASP A 31 0.05 2.96 8.64
CA ASP A 31 -0.20 4.10 7.75
C ASP A 31 0.53 3.97 6.41
N GLY A 32 1.77 3.49 6.44
CA GLY A 32 2.53 3.23 5.23
C GLY A 32 1.94 2.10 4.37
N ALA A 33 1.32 1.09 4.96
CA ALA A 33 0.62 0.04 4.20
C ALA A 33 -0.63 0.59 3.51
N ILE A 34 -1.39 1.49 4.18
CA ILE A 34 -2.54 2.16 3.58
C ILE A 34 -2.08 3.03 2.41
N GLY A 35 -1.05 3.87 2.62
CA GLY A 35 -0.50 4.73 1.57
C GLY A 35 0.04 3.95 0.36
N ALA A 36 0.80 2.89 0.62
CA ALA A 36 1.28 1.97 -0.42
C ALA A 36 0.12 1.28 -1.15
N GLY A 37 -0.89 0.81 -0.42
CA GLY A 37 -2.07 0.17 -0.98
C GLY A 37 -2.89 1.10 -1.89
N VAL A 38 -3.08 2.35 -1.46
CA VAL A 38 -3.74 3.39 -2.27
C VAL A 38 -2.97 3.65 -3.56
N LEU A 39 -1.64 3.82 -3.49
CA LEU A 39 -0.81 4.00 -4.67
C LEU A 39 -0.89 2.81 -5.62
N MET A 40 -0.73 1.58 -5.10
CA MET A 40 -0.81 0.36 -5.89
C MET A 40 -2.18 0.20 -6.56
N TRP A 41 -3.25 0.55 -5.85
CA TRP A 41 -4.60 0.53 -6.41
C TRP A 41 -4.78 1.58 -7.51
N MET A 42 -4.27 2.80 -7.31
CA MET A 42 -4.30 3.83 -8.35
C MET A 42 -3.54 3.38 -9.60
N LEU A 43 -2.34 2.82 -9.45
CA LEU A 43 -1.54 2.30 -10.57
C LEU A 43 -2.26 1.16 -11.29
N ALA A 44 -2.77 0.17 -10.55
CA ALA A 44 -3.53 -0.93 -11.13
C ALA A 44 -4.78 -0.43 -11.87
N SER A 45 -5.51 0.51 -11.27
CA SER A 45 -6.70 1.12 -11.87
C SER A 45 -6.38 1.92 -13.13
N SER A 46 -5.28 2.69 -13.12
CA SER A 46 -4.78 3.41 -14.30
C SER A 46 -4.37 2.45 -15.41
N ILE A 47 -3.67 1.36 -15.11
CA ILE A 47 -3.26 0.34 -16.08
C ILE A 47 -4.49 -0.34 -16.70
N VAL A 48 -5.43 -0.79 -15.87
CA VAL A 48 -6.68 -1.39 -16.34
C VAL A 48 -7.45 -0.41 -17.22
N THR A 49 -7.63 0.83 -16.77
CA THR A 49 -8.30 1.88 -17.55
C THR A 49 -7.60 2.09 -18.89
N ALA A 50 -6.26 2.16 -18.90
CA ALA A 50 -5.47 2.33 -20.12
C ALA A 50 -5.66 1.17 -21.11
N PHE A 51 -5.71 -0.08 -20.64
CA PHE A 51 -6.00 -1.23 -21.52
C PHE A 51 -7.32 -1.08 -22.28
N PHE A 52 -8.36 -0.56 -21.63
CA PHE A 52 -9.64 -0.31 -22.30
C PHE A 52 -9.60 0.88 -23.26
N PHE A 53 -8.74 1.86 -23.04
CA PHE A 53 -8.53 2.98 -23.97
C PHE A 53 -7.72 2.61 -25.21
N PHE A 54 -6.76 1.70 -25.08
CA PHE A 54 -5.94 1.22 -26.19
C PHE A 54 -6.59 0.12 -27.02
N ASP A 55 -7.74 -0.39 -26.58
CA ASP A 55 -8.54 -1.30 -27.38
C ASP A 55 -9.25 -0.57 -28.53
N LYS A 56 -9.27 -1.19 -29.71
CA LYS A 56 -9.70 -0.58 -30.99
C LYS A 56 -11.13 -0.03 -30.99
N PHE A 57 -11.96 -0.49 -30.06
CA PHE A 57 -13.38 -0.14 -29.96
C PHE A 57 -13.70 0.77 -28.76
N GLY A 58 -12.70 1.11 -27.94
CA GLY A 58 -12.88 1.81 -26.68
C GLY A 58 -13.72 1.02 -25.66
N PRO A 59 -13.80 1.48 -24.41
CA PRO A 59 -14.72 0.89 -23.46
C PRO A 59 -16.13 1.29 -23.88
N GLY A 60 -16.93 0.31 -24.33
CA GLY A 60 -18.38 0.49 -24.41
C GLY A 60 -18.96 0.89 -23.03
N THR A 61 -20.24 1.23 -22.96
CA THR A 61 -20.90 1.66 -21.70
C THR A 61 -20.71 0.67 -20.54
N LEU A 62 -20.73 -0.63 -20.81
CA LEU A 62 -20.42 -1.68 -19.83
C LEU A 62 -18.96 -1.69 -19.39
N GLY A 63 -18.01 -1.41 -20.29
CA GLY A 63 -16.59 -1.30 -19.95
C GLY A 63 -16.33 -0.13 -19.00
N TRP A 64 -16.96 1.01 -19.26
CA TRP A 64 -16.91 2.17 -18.36
C TRP A 64 -17.53 1.88 -16.99
N ALA A 65 -18.65 1.15 -16.94
CA ALA A 65 -19.26 0.75 -15.67
C ALA A 65 -18.31 -0.12 -14.84
N VAL A 66 -17.62 -1.09 -15.47
CA VAL A 66 -16.62 -1.93 -14.79
C VAL A 66 -15.45 -1.10 -14.27
N ILE A 67 -14.91 -0.19 -15.09
CA ILE A 67 -13.81 0.71 -14.68
C ILE A 67 -14.23 1.54 -13.47
N ILE A 68 -15.40 2.17 -13.51
CA ILE A 68 -15.90 3.01 -12.41
C ILE A 68 -16.10 2.18 -11.14
N LEU A 69 -16.71 0.99 -11.24
CA LEU A 69 -16.88 0.09 -10.10
C LEU A 69 -15.54 -0.37 -9.52
N PHE A 70 -14.54 -0.60 -10.36
CA PHE A 70 -13.19 -0.94 -9.93
C PHE A 70 -12.54 0.22 -9.16
N TRP A 71 -12.56 1.45 -9.71
CA TRP A 71 -12.07 2.63 -9.02
C TRP A 71 -12.76 2.87 -7.67
N LEU A 72 -14.09 2.75 -7.63
CA LEU A 72 -14.88 2.92 -6.41
C LEU A 72 -14.64 1.81 -5.39
N GLY A 73 -14.43 0.56 -5.84
CA GLY A 73 -14.22 -0.59 -4.96
C GLY A 73 -12.98 -0.43 -4.07
N GLY A 74 -11.82 -0.12 -4.67
CA GLY A 74 -10.62 0.14 -3.88
C GLY A 74 -10.69 1.46 -3.12
N GLY A 75 -11.26 2.51 -3.72
CA GLY A 75 -11.45 3.78 -3.04
C GLY A 75 -12.26 3.64 -1.74
N ALA A 76 -13.35 2.87 -1.77
CA ALA A 76 -14.19 2.59 -0.61
C ALA A 76 -13.46 1.76 0.46
N ALA A 77 -12.69 0.74 0.05
CA ALA A 77 -11.93 -0.09 0.99
C ALA A 77 -10.96 0.74 1.84
N TYR A 78 -10.13 1.58 1.21
CA TYR A 78 -9.18 2.42 1.93
C TYR A 78 -9.85 3.60 2.65
N ALA A 79 -10.95 4.16 2.11
CA ALA A 79 -11.70 5.21 2.78
C ALA A 79 -12.32 4.75 4.11
N LEU A 80 -12.77 3.49 4.19
CA LEU A 80 -13.26 2.91 5.44
C LEU A 80 -12.16 2.81 6.50
N ASP A 81 -10.94 2.44 6.12
CA ASP A 81 -9.82 2.38 7.06
C ASP A 81 -9.33 3.76 7.51
N LEU A 82 -9.34 4.76 6.62
CA LEU A 82 -9.12 6.16 7.00
C LEU A 82 -10.20 6.65 7.98
N ARG A 83 -11.47 6.33 7.73
CA ARG A 83 -12.58 6.70 8.63
C ARG A 83 -12.43 6.07 10.00
N LYS A 84 -11.99 4.81 10.09
CA LYS A 84 -11.71 4.15 11.37
C LYS A 84 -10.63 4.88 12.17
N ARG A 85 -9.55 5.33 11.51
CA ARG A 85 -8.46 6.08 12.14
C ARG A 85 -8.88 7.46 12.67
N ILE A 86 -9.75 8.15 11.94
CA ILE A 86 -10.32 9.42 12.41
C ILE A 86 -11.18 9.19 13.67
N ARG A 87 -11.92 8.08 13.72
CA ARG A 87 -12.80 7.75 14.85
C ARG A 87 -12.04 7.25 16.09
N TYR A 88 -10.91 6.58 15.89
CA TYR A 88 -10.08 6.02 16.95
C TYR A 88 -8.64 6.53 16.81
N PRO A 89 -8.34 7.74 17.31
CA PRO A 89 -6.99 8.28 17.24
C PRO A 89 -6.03 7.41 18.05
N VAL A 90 -5.06 6.82 17.36
CA VAL A 90 -3.97 6.05 17.96
C VAL A 90 -2.78 6.97 18.25
N SER A 91 -2.12 6.75 19.38
CA SER A 91 -0.98 7.55 19.82
C SER A 91 0.14 6.62 20.28
N GLY A 92 1.26 6.65 19.56
CA GLY A 92 2.41 5.80 19.86
C GLY A 92 3.18 5.42 18.60
N GLU A 93 4.51 5.40 18.69
CA GLU A 93 5.36 4.97 17.59
C GLU A 93 5.35 3.45 17.44
N ILE A 94 5.23 3.00 16.20
CA ILE A 94 5.37 1.59 15.81
C ILE A 94 6.83 1.21 16.02
N LYS A 95 7.12 0.48 17.11
CA LYS A 95 8.47 -0.01 17.40
C LYS A 95 8.88 -1.14 16.47
N ALA A 96 10.20 -1.31 16.33
CA ALA A 96 10.77 -2.27 15.39
C ALA A 96 10.56 -3.73 15.76
N ASP A 97 10.42 -4.00 17.05
CA ASP A 97 10.16 -5.31 17.62
C ASP A 97 8.88 -5.20 18.44
N MET A 98 7.77 -5.72 17.93
CA MET A 98 6.52 -5.85 18.69
C MET A 98 6.35 -7.27 19.25
N PRO A 99 5.72 -7.43 20.43
CA PRO A 99 5.65 -8.70 21.17
C PRO A 99 5.07 -9.90 20.41
N SER A 100 4.30 -9.68 19.35
CA SER A 100 3.69 -10.74 18.52
C SER A 100 4.27 -10.82 17.11
N GLU A 101 5.28 -10.02 16.78
CA GLU A 101 5.94 -10.09 15.49
C GLU A 101 6.79 -11.37 15.46
N PRO A 102 6.48 -12.35 14.59
CA PRO A 102 7.37 -13.49 14.43
C PRO A 102 8.74 -12.96 14.03
N ARG A 103 9.82 -13.50 14.59
CA ARG A 103 11.19 -13.18 14.20
C ARG A 103 11.38 -13.65 12.75
N ASP A 104 10.92 -12.84 11.81
CA ASP A 104 10.70 -13.24 10.44
C ASP A 104 12.03 -13.17 9.70
N SER A 105 12.56 -14.32 9.27
CA SER A 105 13.82 -14.41 8.55
C SER A 105 13.70 -13.96 7.09
N ASN A 106 12.48 -13.69 6.61
CA ASN A 106 12.23 -13.32 5.23
C ASN A 106 12.66 -11.86 4.94
N PRO A 107 13.66 -11.63 4.07
CA PRO A 107 14.15 -10.28 3.77
C PRO A 107 13.07 -9.38 3.15
N LEU A 108 12.10 -9.96 2.42
CA LEU A 108 11.01 -9.21 1.81
C LEU A 108 10.08 -8.61 2.88
N ARG A 109 9.74 -9.39 3.91
CA ARG A 109 8.87 -8.93 5.00
C ARG A 109 9.56 -7.85 5.84
N LYS A 110 10.88 -7.97 6.02
CA LYS A 110 11.70 -6.94 6.66
C LYS A 110 11.69 -5.63 5.87
N ALA A 111 11.78 -5.69 4.54
CA ALA A 111 11.68 -4.53 3.68
C ALA A 111 10.28 -3.88 3.76
N ILE A 112 9.21 -4.68 3.72
CA ILE A 112 7.83 -4.19 3.87
C ILE A 112 7.64 -3.48 5.21
N GLY A 113 8.09 -4.10 6.31
CA GLY A 113 8.00 -3.48 7.64
C GLY A 113 8.82 -2.19 7.78
N TRP A 114 9.88 -2.01 7.00
CA TRP A 114 10.60 -0.74 6.94
C TRP A 114 9.82 0.32 6.16
N ILE A 115 9.24 -0.03 5.00
CA ILE A 115 8.42 0.87 4.18
C ILE A 115 7.20 1.36 4.96
N GLU A 116 6.55 0.47 5.72
CA GLU A 116 5.36 0.80 6.52
C GLU A 116 5.59 1.87 7.58
N ARG A 117 6.84 2.04 8.05
CA ARG A 117 7.22 3.08 9.04
C ARG A 117 7.34 4.47 8.45
N LEU A 118 7.42 4.59 7.12
CA LEU A 118 7.57 5.87 6.43
C LEU A 118 6.26 6.70 6.45
N GLY A 119 5.18 6.15 7.01
CA GLY A 119 3.88 6.80 7.12
C GLY A 119 3.13 6.85 5.80
N PHE A 120 1.94 7.46 5.84
CA PHE A 120 0.99 7.45 4.72
C PHE A 120 1.54 8.03 3.41
N LEU A 121 2.36 9.09 3.49
CA LEU A 121 2.96 9.71 2.30
C LEU A 121 4.38 9.20 1.99
N GLY A 122 5.16 8.82 3.00
CA GLY A 122 6.54 8.39 2.77
C GLY A 122 6.63 7.02 2.09
N ALA A 123 5.76 6.08 2.46
CA ALA A 123 5.72 4.76 1.82
C ALA A 123 5.46 4.82 0.31
N PRO A 124 4.40 5.51 -0.19
CA PRO A 124 4.17 5.61 -1.62
C PRO A 124 5.26 6.40 -2.36
N LEU A 125 5.86 7.43 -1.74
CA LEU A 125 6.98 8.16 -2.34
C LEU A 125 8.20 7.27 -2.57
N VAL A 126 8.56 6.41 -1.61
CA VAL A 126 9.68 5.48 -1.77
C VAL A 126 9.39 4.42 -2.83
N LEU A 127 8.14 3.93 -2.90
CA LEU A 127 7.74 3.00 -3.96
C LEU A 127 7.82 3.65 -5.35
N LEU A 128 7.35 4.90 -5.49
CA LEU A 128 7.49 5.67 -6.73
C LEU A 128 8.96 5.90 -7.10
N ALA A 129 9.80 6.30 -6.14
CA ALA A 129 11.22 6.49 -6.38
C ALA A 129 11.91 5.20 -6.82
N GLY A 130 11.56 4.07 -6.20
CA GLY A 130 12.04 2.75 -6.60
C GLY A 130 11.62 2.38 -8.02
N MET A 131 10.37 2.64 -8.39
CA MET A 131 9.87 2.43 -9.75
C MET A 131 10.62 3.28 -10.78
N VAL A 132 10.82 4.57 -10.51
CA VAL A 132 11.58 5.46 -11.40
C VAL A 132 13.03 4.99 -11.54
N ALA A 133 13.67 4.57 -10.45
CA ALA A 133 15.03 4.04 -10.50
C ALA A 133 15.14 2.80 -11.38
N ILE A 134 14.20 1.86 -11.27
CA ILE A 134 14.16 0.65 -12.11
C ILE A 134 13.98 1.03 -13.59
N LEU A 135 13.07 1.95 -13.90
CA LEU A 135 12.83 2.41 -15.27
C LEU A 135 14.05 3.13 -15.84
N ALA A 136 14.74 3.95 -15.04
CA ALA A 136 15.96 4.63 -15.46
C ALA A 136 17.10 3.64 -15.77
N ILE A 137 17.26 2.59 -14.95
CA ILE A 137 18.24 1.52 -15.20
C ILE A 137 17.88 0.78 -16.49
N ALA A 138 16.61 0.41 -16.68
CA ALA A 138 16.16 -0.27 -17.89
C ALA A 138 16.39 0.59 -19.15
N ALA A 139 16.10 1.90 -19.07
CA ALA A 139 16.35 2.84 -20.15
C ALA A 139 17.84 2.98 -20.47
N ALA A 140 18.71 3.04 -19.45
CA ALA A 140 20.16 3.08 -19.64
C ALA A 140 20.68 1.80 -20.31
N VAL A 141 20.21 0.63 -19.88
CA VAL A 141 20.56 -0.65 -20.51
C VAL A 141 20.10 -0.70 -21.97
N GLY A 142 18.88 -0.24 -22.26
CA GLY A 142 18.37 -0.14 -23.63
C GLY A 142 19.21 0.80 -24.49
N PHE A 143 19.53 1.99 -23.98
CA PHE A 143 20.39 2.95 -24.68
C PHE A 143 21.78 2.38 -24.98
N ILE A 144 22.41 1.71 -24.01
CA ILE A 144 23.72 1.06 -24.23
C ILE A 144 23.61 0.00 -25.31
N LYS A 145 22.57 -0.84 -25.27
CA LYS A 145 22.39 -1.90 -26.25
C LYS A 145 22.10 -1.38 -27.66
N ASP A 146 21.34 -0.30 -27.79
CA ASP A 146 20.94 0.22 -29.10
C ASP A 146 21.96 1.17 -29.73
N VAL A 147 22.83 1.80 -28.91
CA VAL A 147 23.79 2.82 -29.38
C VAL A 147 25.25 2.32 -29.36
N LEU A 148 25.61 1.42 -28.45
CA LEU A 148 27.01 0.98 -28.27
C LEU A 148 27.30 -0.45 -28.78
N LEU A 149 26.27 -1.26 -29.08
CA LEU A 149 26.37 -2.64 -29.58
C LEU A 149 25.71 -2.79 -30.95
#